data_AF-A0AA39I5C1-F1
#
_entry.id   AF-A0AA39I5C1-F1
#
_cell.length_a   1.000
_cell.length_b   1.000
_cell.length_c   1.000
_cell.angle_alpha   90.00
_cell.angle_beta   90.00
_cell.angle_gamma   90.00
#
_symmetry.space_group_name_H-M   'P 1'
#
loop_
_entity.id
_entity.type
_entity.pdbx_description
1 polymer ?
#
loop_
_entity_poly.entity_id
_entity_poly.type
_entity_poly.pdbx_seq_one_letter_code
_entity_poly.pdbx_strand_id
1 'polypeptide(L)'
;MARFFESTRNLAGAEIEVKKVHMDSETRRAVTETVAESLHELPRVDFYRELSRRIKSTMDRRFGSPWHCVVGERFACNTSNDGHGYIHLKVGPYLHVIVYKTSPGPPKRTSANDKSKH
;
A
#
# COMPACT_ATOMS: atom_id res chain seq x y z
N MET A 1 -22.87 24.43 0.54
CA MET A 1 -21.83 24.28 1.60
C MET A 1 -20.97 23.03 1.35
N ALA A 2 -20.21 22.95 0.25
CA ALA A 2 -19.39 21.77 -0.05
C ALA A 2 -18.05 22.08 -0.75
N ARG A 3 -17.61 23.35 -0.76
CA ARG A 3 -16.47 23.79 -1.58
C ARG A 3 -15.26 24.35 -0.81
N PHE A 4 -15.27 24.29 0.53
CA PHE A 4 -14.19 24.87 1.33
C PHE A 4 -13.10 23.88 1.76
N PHE A 5 -13.26 22.57 1.55
CA PHE A 5 -12.34 21.56 2.11
C PHE A 5 -11.34 20.94 1.10
N GLU A 6 -11.55 21.13 -0.21
CA GLU A 6 -10.67 20.55 -1.26
C GLU A 6 -9.42 21.39 -1.58
N SER A 7 -9.37 22.65 -1.13
CA SER A 7 -8.50 23.65 -1.78
C SER A 7 -6.99 23.56 -1.48
N THR A 8 -6.49 22.81 -0.49
CA THR A 8 -5.05 22.88 -0.14
C THR A 8 -4.39 21.57 0.29
N ARG A 9 -4.87 20.42 -0.17
CA ARG A 9 -4.21 19.14 0.13
C ARG A 9 -3.12 18.80 -0.86
N ASN A 10 -1.97 19.45 -0.70
CA ASN A 10 -0.75 18.93 -1.28
C ASN A 10 -0.13 17.94 -0.28
N LEU A 11 -0.11 16.66 -0.63
CA LEU A 11 0.59 15.62 0.13
C LEU A 11 1.91 15.19 -0.54
N ALA A 12 2.30 15.87 -1.63
CA ALA A 12 3.61 15.66 -2.24
C ALA A 12 4.71 15.94 -1.21
N GLY A 13 5.60 14.97 -1.01
CA GLY A 13 6.66 15.05 0.01
C GLY A 13 6.18 14.96 1.46
N ALA A 14 4.93 14.60 1.72
CA ALA A 14 4.45 14.36 3.08
C ALA A 14 5.19 13.17 3.73
N GLU A 15 5.46 13.27 5.03
CA GLU A 15 6.05 12.18 5.79
C GLU A 15 5.12 10.94 5.79
N ILE A 16 5.72 9.76 5.60
CA ILE A 16 5.03 8.47 5.65
C ILE A 16 5.48 7.74 6.90
N GLU A 17 4.58 7.65 7.88
CA GLU A 17 4.78 6.95 9.14
C GLU A 17 4.20 5.53 9.06
N VAL A 18 4.99 4.52 9.39
CA VAL A 18 4.51 3.12 9.47
C VAL A 18 3.87 2.89 10.83
N LYS A 19 2.55 2.71 10.86
CA LYS A 19 1.79 2.44 12.09
C LYS A 19 1.81 0.97 12.50
N LYS A 20 1.71 0.06 11.52
CA LYS A 20 1.76 -1.40 11.74
C LYS A 20 2.27 -2.07 10.47
N VAL A 21 3.10 -3.10 10.62
CA VAL A 21 3.68 -3.82 9.48
C VAL A 21 3.90 -5.30 9.81
N HIS A 22 3.49 -6.16 8.89
CA HIS A 22 3.69 -7.60 8.88
C HIS A 22 3.94 -8.05 7.43
N MET A 23 5.12 -7.73 6.91
CA MET A 23 5.59 -8.10 5.57
C MET A 23 7.11 -7.96 5.52
N ASP A 24 7.74 -8.56 4.50
CA ASP A 24 9.19 -8.43 4.28
C ASP A 24 9.59 -7.01 3.83
N SER A 25 10.90 -6.73 3.86
CA SER A 25 11.45 -5.41 3.56
C SER A 25 11.25 -4.99 2.10
N GLU A 26 11.27 -5.93 1.15
CA GLU A 26 11.06 -5.66 -0.27
C GLU A 26 9.62 -5.22 -0.52
N THR A 27 8.66 -5.99 0.00
CA THR A 27 7.22 -5.68 -0.12
C THR A 27 6.89 -4.37 0.58
N ARG A 28 7.43 -4.15 1.79
CA ARG A 28 7.26 -2.88 2.53
C ARG A 28 7.75 -1.70 1.71
N ARG A 29 8.97 -1.78 1.17
CA ARG A 29 9.57 -0.72 0.35
C ARG A 29 8.71 -0.44 -0.88
N ALA A 30 8.27 -1.49 -1.58
CA ALA A 30 7.42 -1.35 -2.75
C ALA A 30 6.09 -0.63 -2.45
N VAL A 31 5.44 -0.92 -1.32
CA VAL A 31 4.22 -0.21 -0.90
C VAL A 31 4.54 1.27 -0.63
N THR A 32 5.56 1.56 0.18
CA THR A 32 5.92 2.93 0.56
C THR A 32 6.31 3.78 -0.65
N GLU A 33 7.10 3.25 -1.57
CA GLU A 33 7.48 3.93 -2.82
C GLU A 33 6.27 4.19 -3.71
N THR A 34 5.41 3.17 -3.91
CA THR A 34 4.18 3.33 -4.70
C THR A 34 3.28 4.41 -4.10
N VAL A 35 3.16 4.48 -2.77
CA VAL A 35 2.41 5.54 -2.09
C VAL A 35 3.06 6.89 -2.38
N ALA A 36 4.35 7.06 -2.09
CA ALA A 36 5.07 8.31 -2.28
C ALA A 36 4.95 8.85 -3.71
N GLU A 37 5.25 8.03 -4.72
CA GLU A 37 5.11 8.38 -6.15
C GLU A 37 3.68 8.82 -6.48
N SER A 38 2.69 8.11 -5.95
CA SER A 38 1.27 8.45 -6.17
C SER A 38 0.86 9.78 -5.54
N LEU A 39 1.47 10.18 -4.42
CA LEU A 39 1.22 11.50 -3.81
C LEU A 39 1.70 12.64 -4.71
N HIS A 40 2.72 12.40 -5.54
CA HIS A 40 3.27 13.38 -6.48
C HIS A 40 2.50 13.43 -7.80
N GLU A 41 2.05 12.28 -8.31
CA GLU A 41 1.53 12.17 -9.67
C GLU A 41 0.01 12.23 -9.79
N LEU A 42 -0.73 11.83 -8.76
CA LEU A 42 -2.17 11.65 -8.90
C LEU A 42 -2.93 12.99 -8.87
N PRO A 43 -4.00 13.10 -9.68
CA PRO A 43 -4.88 14.26 -9.63
C PRO A 43 -5.57 14.34 -8.27
N ARG A 44 -5.97 15.56 -7.89
CA ARG A 44 -6.74 15.79 -6.66
C ARG A 44 -8.15 15.23 -6.73
N VAL A 45 -8.75 15.27 -7.92
CA VAL A 45 -10.07 14.69 -8.18
C VAL A 45 -9.96 13.17 -8.08
N ASP A 46 -10.87 12.55 -7.34
CA ASP A 46 -10.90 11.10 -7.09
C ASP A 46 -9.61 10.51 -6.50
N PHE A 47 -8.80 11.35 -5.83
CA PHE A 47 -7.49 10.99 -5.30
C PHE A 47 -7.48 9.68 -4.50
N TYR A 48 -8.43 9.47 -3.58
CA TYR A 48 -8.51 8.24 -2.78
C TYR A 48 -8.77 6.99 -3.62
N ARG A 49 -9.64 7.11 -4.63
CA ARG A 49 -9.98 6.02 -5.54
C ARG A 49 -8.78 5.67 -6.41
N GLU A 50 -8.10 6.66 -6.97
CA GLU A 50 -6.93 6.42 -7.81
C GLU A 50 -5.73 5.90 -7.01
N LEU A 51 -5.51 6.41 -5.80
CA LEU A 51 -4.45 5.94 -4.91
C LEU A 51 -4.66 4.47 -4.53
N SER A 52 -5.85 4.12 -4.05
CA SER A 52 -6.17 2.74 -3.67
C SER A 52 -6.06 1.76 -4.85
N ARG A 53 -6.56 2.16 -6.03
CA ARG A 53 -6.48 1.36 -7.26
C ARG A 53 -5.03 1.14 -7.70
N ARG A 54 -4.21 2.20 -7.69
CA ARG A 54 -2.80 2.13 -8.12
C ARG A 54 -1.98 1.24 -7.20
N ILE A 55 -2.12 1.42 -5.88
CA ILE A 55 -1.42 0.58 -4.90
C ILE A 55 -1.81 -0.89 -5.07
N LYS A 56 -3.12 -1.19 -5.09
CA LYS A 56 -3.63 -2.56 -5.29
C LYS A 56 -3.06 -3.18 -6.56
N SER A 57 -3.17 -2.48 -7.69
CA SER A 57 -2.74 -2.99 -9.00
C SER A 57 -1.24 -3.25 -9.06
N THR A 58 -0.43 -2.38 -8.45
CA THR A 58 1.03 -2.58 -8.39
C THR A 58 1.38 -3.78 -7.50
N MET A 59 0.72 -3.94 -6.35
CA MET A 59 0.98 -5.07 -5.46
C MET A 59 0.52 -6.40 -6.07
N ASP A 60 -0.65 -6.43 -6.70
CA ASP A 60 -1.14 -7.60 -7.44
C ASP A 60 -0.16 -8.02 -8.54
N ARG A 61 0.37 -7.06 -9.31
CA ARG A 61 1.32 -7.32 -10.40
C ARG A 61 2.68 -7.81 -9.88
N ARG A 62 3.20 -7.25 -8.79
CA ARG A 62 4.56 -7.56 -8.28
C ARG A 62 4.61 -8.75 -7.33
N PHE A 63 3.60 -8.93 -6.51
CA PHE A 63 3.59 -9.89 -5.39
C PHE A 63 2.44 -10.89 -5.46
N GLY A 64 1.71 -10.92 -6.59
CA GLY A 64 0.61 -11.83 -6.86
C GLY A 64 -0.67 -11.42 -6.15
N SER A 65 -1.80 -11.56 -6.84
CA SER A 65 -3.14 -11.29 -6.30
C SER A 65 -3.58 -12.33 -5.25
N PRO A 66 -4.61 -12.02 -4.42
CA PRO A 66 -5.31 -10.74 -4.32
C PRO A 66 -4.80 -9.85 -3.18
N TRP A 67 -4.40 -8.63 -3.52
CA TRP A 67 -4.17 -7.54 -2.57
C TRP A 67 -5.41 -6.67 -2.44
N HIS A 68 -5.56 -6.08 -1.26
CA HIS A 68 -6.61 -5.13 -0.93
C HIS A 68 -5.97 -3.84 -0.44
N CYS A 69 -6.61 -2.70 -0.76
CA CYS A 69 -6.14 -1.39 -0.32
C CYS A 69 -7.33 -0.55 0.14
N VAL A 70 -7.21 0.02 1.34
CA VAL A 70 -8.18 0.94 1.94
C VAL A 70 -7.47 2.26 2.17
N VAL A 71 -8.08 3.34 1.68
CA VAL A 71 -7.53 4.70 1.77
C VAL A 71 -8.62 5.63 2.28
N GLY A 72 -8.30 6.45 3.28
CA GLY A 72 -9.23 7.44 3.79
C GLY A 72 -8.63 8.28 4.91
N GLU A 73 -9.31 9.35 5.28
CA GLU A 73 -8.87 10.21 6.39
C GLU A 73 -9.26 9.65 7.76
N ARG A 74 -10.46 9.07 7.81
CA ARG A 74 -11.08 8.62 9.05
C ARG A 74 -11.79 7.31 8.77
N PHE A 75 -11.25 6.25 9.33
CA PHE A 75 -11.88 4.94 9.37
C PHE A 75 -11.29 4.17 10.56
N ALA A 76 -12.02 3.17 11.02
CA ALA A 76 -11.51 2.20 11.97
C ALA A 76 -11.47 0.84 11.29
N CYS A 77 -10.44 0.05 11.58
CA CYS A 77 -10.32 -1.31 11.08
C CYS A 77 -9.85 -2.22 12.22
N ASN A 78 -10.39 -3.43 12.26
CA ASN A 78 -9.87 -4.51 13.09
C ASN A 78 -9.61 -5.70 12.18
N THR A 79 -8.35 -6.10 12.05
CA THR A 79 -7.95 -7.14 11.09
C THR A 79 -7.09 -8.18 11.80
N SER A 80 -7.48 -9.45 11.62
CA SER A 80 -6.68 -10.61 11.99
C SER A 80 -5.90 -11.02 10.75
N ASN A 81 -4.62 -10.63 10.68
CA ASN A 81 -3.73 -11.06 9.61
C ASN A 81 -2.94 -12.29 10.08
N ASP A 82 -2.77 -13.27 9.21
CA ASP A 82 -2.01 -14.50 9.47
C ASP A 82 -0.48 -14.29 9.58
N GLY A 83 -0.04 -13.04 9.45
CA GLY A 83 1.35 -12.62 9.65
C GLY A 83 2.06 -12.19 8.37
N HIS A 84 1.45 -12.31 7.21
CA HIS A 84 2.08 -11.96 5.93
C HIS A 84 1.28 -10.95 5.12
N GLY A 85 1.97 -9.95 4.56
CA GLY A 85 1.38 -8.99 3.64
C GLY A 85 0.38 -8.01 4.26
N TYR A 86 0.65 -7.42 5.44
CA TYR A 86 -0.16 -6.33 6.00
C TYR A 86 0.68 -5.10 6.33
N ILE A 87 0.22 -3.91 5.97
CA ILE A 87 0.81 -2.64 6.37
C ILE A 87 -0.25 -1.55 6.56
N HIS A 88 -0.08 -0.76 7.61
CA HIS A 88 -0.85 0.45 7.87
C HIS A 88 0.12 1.64 7.91
N LEU A 89 -0.12 2.59 7.01
CA LEU A 89 0.62 3.83 6.89
C LEU A 89 -0.26 5.01 7.32
N LYS A 90 0.37 6.00 7.93
CA LYS A 90 -0.16 7.36 8.07
C LYS A 90 0.69 8.28 7.20
N VAL A 91 0.03 9.06 6.35
CA VAL A 91 0.67 10.00 5.42
C VAL A 91 0.26 11.42 5.81
N GLY A 92 1.25 12.23 6.20
CA GLY A 92 1.00 13.57 6.71
C GLY A 92 0.00 13.58 7.89
N PRO A 93 -0.81 14.64 8.04
CA PRO A 93 -1.62 14.81 9.24
C PRO A 93 -2.88 13.93 9.29
N TYR A 94 -3.46 13.56 8.14
CA TYR A 94 -4.81 12.99 8.09
C TYR A 94 -4.95 11.71 7.24
N LEU A 95 -4.06 11.41 6.29
CA LEU A 95 -4.31 10.31 5.36
C LEU A 95 -3.86 8.97 5.97
N HIS A 96 -4.74 7.98 5.94
CA HIS A 96 -4.43 6.61 6.32
C HIS A 96 -4.54 5.67 5.11
N VAL A 97 -3.57 4.78 4.98
CA VAL A 97 -3.50 3.77 3.92
C VAL A 97 -3.27 2.41 4.56
N ILE A 98 -4.17 1.45 4.31
CA ILE A 98 -3.98 0.06 4.69
C ILE A 98 -3.88 -0.78 3.43
N VAL A 99 -2.86 -1.63 3.38
CA VAL A 99 -2.64 -2.57 2.29
C VAL A 99 -2.49 -3.94 2.91
N TYR A 100 -3.30 -4.90 2.47
CA TYR A 100 -3.26 -6.24 3.04
C TYR A 100 -3.58 -7.33 2.03
N LYS A 101 -3.09 -8.55 2.31
CA LYS A 101 -3.38 -9.76 1.54
C LYS A 101 -4.29 -10.68 2.35
N THR A 102 -5.34 -11.23 1.74
CA THR A 102 -6.31 -12.11 2.43
C THR A 102 -5.97 -13.59 2.35
N SER A 103 -4.96 -13.95 1.57
CA SER A 103 -4.45 -15.32 1.46
C SER A 103 -2.96 -15.25 1.15
N PRO A 104 -2.10 -15.99 1.85
CA PRO A 104 -0.74 -16.19 1.39
C PRO A 104 -0.88 -16.89 0.03
N GLY A 105 -0.47 -16.20 -1.04
CA GLY A 105 -0.40 -16.84 -2.35
C GLY A 105 0.50 -18.08 -2.23
N PRO A 106 0.36 -19.08 -3.12
CA PRO A 106 1.24 -20.23 -3.09
C PRO A 106 2.70 -19.75 -3.02
N PRO A 107 3.55 -20.37 -2.18
CA PRO A 107 4.93 -19.93 -1.98
C PRO A 107 5.58 -19.72 -3.36
N LYS A 108 6.20 -18.56 -3.56
CA LYS A 108 6.97 -18.29 -4.78
C LYS A 108 7.90 -19.48 -4.96
N ARG A 109 7.76 -20.23 -6.07
CA ARG A 109 8.72 -21.28 -6.43
C ARG A 109 10.08 -20.59 -6.55
N THR A 110 10.88 -20.65 -5.50
CA THR A 110 12.29 -20.32 -5.60
C THR A 110 12.87 -21.32 -6.59
N SER A 111 13.58 -20.83 -7.59
CA SER A 111 14.36 -21.64 -8.51
C SER A 111 15.44 -22.37 -7.70
N ALA A 112 15.07 -23.49 -7.09
CA ALA A 112 15.98 -24.49 -6.60
C ALA A 112 16.59 -25.18 -7.83
N ASN A 113 17.59 -24.54 -8.42
CA ASN A 113 18.55 -25.26 -9.26
C ASN A 113 19.85 -24.46 -9.40
N ASP A 114 20.63 -24.44 -8.32
CA ASP A 114 22.09 -24.28 -8.43
C ASP A 114 22.79 -25.12 -7.37
N LYS A 115 22.55 -26.43 -7.41
CA LYS A 115 23.40 -27.46 -6.79
C LYS A 115 23.40 -28.71 -7.65
N SER A 116 23.91 -28.58 -8.87
CA SER A 116 24.60 -29.69 -9.56
C SER A 116 25.29 -29.15 -10.81
N LYS A 117 26.62 -28.95 -10.74
CA LYS A 117 27.59 -29.59 -11.64
C LYS A 117 29.00 -29.00 -11.44
N HIS A 118 29.87 -29.91 -11.00
CA HIS A 118 31.33 -29.99 -11.15
C HIS A 118 32.16 -29.24 -10.11
#